data_AF-A0ABD6WDV2-F1
#
_entry.id   AF-A0ABD6WDV2-F1
#
_cell.length_a   1.000
_cell.length_b   1.000
_cell.length_c   1.000
_cell.angle_alpha   90.00
_cell.angle_beta   90.00
_cell.angle_gamma   90.00
#
_symmetry.space_group_name_H-M   'P 1'
#
loop_
_entity.id
_entity.type
_entity.pdbx_description
1 polymer ?
#
loop_
_entity_poly.entity_id
_entity_poly.type
_entity_poly.pdbx_seq_one_letter_code
_entity_poly.pdbx_strand_id
1 'polypeptide(L)'
;MKDDPLRLQLRSELRELRKGQGAFAPDRVAVCEALVRVVGIGSVEQAHATIFEMFKRYSVEPDGDIRAYLETSGVGLPGATLNKRLEAYALAHHVEERTGLRRSDRGADKLATLFRDEALFFRPWGHLTVYQFGTRVLASIALHADPASEYRSPVVWVNDQEIEDLAFQFSTPSEHTGYVRAVQNIDGYRLDADGERLFKIDVEWRMAVWPQWVLAAQLADPRLVAKIQTQRNFMTEVTITWGAWPAGEVPRSPSFAGFPRRWPSGEAVAQA
;
A
#
# COMPACT_ATOMS: atom_id res chain seq x y z
N MET A 1 -18.24 -4.72 23.22
CA MET A 1 -18.30 -6.16 22.93
C MET A 1 -17.01 -6.82 23.38
N LYS A 2 -17.04 -7.69 24.40
CA LYS A 2 -15.84 -8.32 24.98
C LYS A 2 -15.39 -9.58 24.22
N ASP A 3 -16.31 -10.18 23.47
CA ASP A 3 -16.16 -11.51 22.86
C ASP A 3 -16.20 -11.50 21.32
N ASP A 4 -15.83 -10.37 20.71
CA ASP A 4 -15.72 -10.27 19.25
C ASP A 4 -14.63 -11.23 18.70
N PRO A 5 -15.01 -12.24 17.89
CA PRO A 5 -14.09 -13.27 17.42
C PRO A 5 -12.90 -12.70 16.63
N LEU A 6 -13.12 -11.67 15.81
CA LEU A 6 -12.06 -11.09 14.98
C LEU A 6 -11.05 -10.37 15.86
N ARG A 7 -11.52 -9.57 16.82
CA ARG A 7 -10.65 -8.89 17.79
C ARG A 7 -9.84 -9.90 18.63
N LEU A 8 -10.47 -11.00 19.03
CA LEU A 8 -9.79 -12.06 19.79
C LEU A 8 -8.71 -12.75 18.94
N GLN A 9 -8.99 -13.02 17.66
CA GLN A 9 -8.01 -13.58 16.72
C GLN A 9 -6.83 -12.64 16.50
N LEU A 10 -7.09 -11.36 16.17
CA LEU A 10 -6.07 -10.33 15.97
C LEU A 10 -5.18 -10.18 17.21
N ARG A 11 -5.77 -10.20 18.41
CA ARG A 11 -5.00 -10.17 19.66
C ARG A 11 -4.09 -11.38 19.82
N SER A 12 -4.60 -12.58 19.51
CA SER A 12 -3.83 -13.81 19.61
C SER A 12 -2.61 -13.75 18.68
N GLU A 13 -2.83 -13.34 17.44
CA GLU A 13 -1.77 -13.19 16.44
C GLU A 13 -0.75 -12.12 16.83
N LEU A 14 -1.17 -10.99 17.37
CA LEU A 14 -0.23 -9.99 17.92
C LEU A 14 0.64 -10.58 19.04
N ARG A 15 0.06 -11.39 19.93
CA ARG A 15 0.84 -12.03 20.99
C ARG A 15 1.84 -13.06 20.45
N GLU A 16 1.47 -13.83 19.45
CA GLU A 16 2.40 -14.76 18.78
C GLU A 16 3.47 -14.03 18.00
N LEU A 17 3.09 -12.99 17.25
CA LEU A 17 3.99 -12.10 16.55
C LEU A 17 5.04 -11.56 17.52
N ARG A 18 4.65 -11.05 18.69
CA ARG A 18 5.57 -10.57 19.73
C ARG A 18 6.54 -11.65 20.24
N LYS A 19 6.13 -12.92 20.33
CA LYS A 19 6.99 -14.02 20.79
C LYS A 19 8.04 -14.44 19.75
N GLY A 20 7.83 -14.09 18.48
CA GLY A 20 8.73 -14.42 17.38
C GLY A 20 10.20 -14.03 17.64
N GLN A 21 11.11 -14.76 17.01
CA GLN A 21 12.55 -14.56 17.16
C GLN A 21 13.02 -13.33 16.36
N GLY A 22 13.97 -12.59 16.91
CA GLY A 22 14.66 -11.49 16.21
C GLY A 22 13.86 -10.19 16.09
N ALA A 23 14.18 -9.42 15.06
CA ALA A 23 13.59 -8.12 14.75
C ALA A 23 12.19 -8.27 14.16
N PHE A 24 11.37 -7.22 14.28
CA PHE A 24 10.05 -7.17 13.65
C PHE A 24 10.19 -7.06 12.13
N ALA A 25 9.97 -8.17 11.42
CA ALA A 25 10.23 -8.30 9.99
C ALA A 25 9.03 -8.93 9.26
N PRO A 26 8.91 -8.75 7.93
CA PRO A 26 7.77 -9.23 7.14
C PRO A 26 7.52 -10.74 7.26
N ASP A 27 8.58 -11.54 7.28
CA ASP A 27 8.53 -13.00 7.47
C ASP A 27 7.76 -13.44 8.72
N ARG A 28 7.87 -12.68 9.82
CA ARG A 28 7.11 -12.94 11.05
C ARG A 28 5.65 -12.53 10.95
N VAL A 29 5.34 -11.52 10.14
CA VAL A 29 3.96 -11.09 9.88
C VAL A 29 3.25 -12.09 8.95
N ALA A 30 4.00 -12.76 8.06
CA ALA A 30 3.47 -13.71 7.09
C ALA A 30 2.65 -14.86 7.70
N VAL A 31 2.98 -15.25 8.94
CA VAL A 31 2.29 -16.35 9.65
C VAL A 31 1.07 -15.87 10.46
N CYS A 32 0.75 -14.58 10.44
CA CYS A 32 -0.40 -14.00 11.14
C CYS A 32 -1.55 -13.75 10.17
N GLU A 33 -2.39 -14.77 9.95
CA GLU A 33 -3.45 -14.75 8.93
C GLU A 33 -4.44 -13.59 9.08
N ALA A 34 -4.97 -13.32 10.26
CA ALA A 34 -5.89 -12.21 10.49
C ALA A 34 -5.19 -10.85 10.39
N LEU A 35 -3.94 -10.70 10.84
CA LEU A 35 -3.19 -9.46 10.66
C LEU A 35 -2.90 -9.22 9.18
N VAL A 36 -2.47 -10.24 8.44
CA VAL A 36 -2.27 -10.15 7.00
C VAL A 36 -3.59 -9.84 6.31
N ARG A 37 -4.68 -10.51 6.65
CA ARG A 37 -6.01 -10.28 6.06
C ARG A 37 -6.58 -8.90 6.38
N VAL A 38 -6.55 -8.48 7.64
CA VAL A 38 -7.24 -7.26 8.10
C VAL A 38 -6.36 -6.02 7.96
N VAL A 39 -5.08 -6.13 8.29
CA VAL A 39 -4.14 -4.98 8.31
C VAL A 39 -3.37 -4.87 7.00
N GLY A 40 -2.99 -6.02 6.41
CA GLY A 40 -2.28 -6.07 5.13
C GLY A 40 -3.15 -6.33 3.91
N ILE A 41 -4.43 -6.64 4.10
CA ILE A 41 -5.38 -6.94 3.01
C ILE A 41 -4.82 -8.06 2.11
N GLY A 42 -4.15 -9.03 2.75
CA GLY A 42 -3.51 -10.16 2.10
C GLY A 42 -2.06 -9.99 1.68
N SER A 43 -1.49 -8.79 1.81
CA SER A 43 -0.07 -8.53 1.56
C SER A 43 0.69 -8.48 2.88
N VAL A 44 1.70 -9.34 2.99
CA VAL A 44 2.60 -9.39 4.16
C VAL A 44 3.37 -8.09 4.32
N GLU A 45 3.91 -7.57 3.22
CA GLU A 45 4.66 -6.32 3.22
C GLU A 45 3.78 -5.13 3.59
N GLN A 46 2.52 -5.14 3.12
CA GLN A 46 1.55 -4.13 3.48
C GLN A 46 1.15 -4.23 4.96
N ALA A 47 0.92 -5.44 5.48
CA ALA A 47 0.66 -5.64 6.90
C ALA A 47 1.82 -5.12 7.75
N HIS A 48 3.05 -5.48 7.39
CA HIS A 48 4.25 -5.01 8.08
C HIS A 48 4.35 -3.48 8.07
N ALA A 49 4.24 -2.86 6.90
CA ALA A 49 4.32 -1.40 6.75
C ALA A 49 3.19 -0.68 7.51
N THR A 50 1.94 -1.14 7.38
CA THR A 50 0.79 -0.54 8.06
C THR A 50 0.92 -0.69 9.58
N ILE A 51 1.29 -1.87 10.09
CA ILE A 51 1.54 -2.06 11.52
C ILE A 51 2.66 -1.13 12.00
N PHE A 52 3.73 -0.98 11.22
CA PHE A 52 4.86 -0.11 11.54
C PHE A 52 4.50 1.39 11.55
N GLU A 53 3.68 1.85 10.59
CA GLU A 53 3.15 3.21 10.59
C GLU A 53 2.19 3.46 11.77
N MET A 54 1.35 2.48 12.11
CA MET A 54 0.50 2.57 13.29
C MET A 54 1.32 2.65 14.58
N PHE A 55 2.43 1.94 14.65
CA PHE A 55 3.37 2.10 15.75
C PHE A 55 3.90 3.53 15.83
N LYS A 56 4.42 4.11 14.73
CA LYS A 56 4.87 5.51 14.72
C LYS A 56 3.78 6.47 15.20
N ARG A 57 2.54 6.26 14.77
CA ARG A 57 1.40 7.12 15.10
C ARG A 57 0.95 7.02 16.55
N TYR A 58 0.95 5.82 17.13
CA TYR A 58 0.34 5.55 18.44
C TYR A 58 1.34 5.25 19.57
N SER A 59 2.65 5.19 19.27
CA SER A 59 3.72 4.98 20.26
C SER A 59 4.41 6.29 20.70
N VAL A 60 3.69 7.41 20.65
CA VAL A 60 4.23 8.75 20.98
C VAL A 60 4.54 8.86 22.46
N GLU A 61 3.73 8.23 23.31
CA GLU A 61 3.95 8.19 24.75
C GLU A 61 5.01 7.13 25.10
N PRO A 62 6.14 7.49 25.73
CA PRO A 62 7.23 6.56 26.04
C PRO A 62 6.81 5.37 26.92
N ASP A 63 5.90 5.61 27.87
CA ASP A 63 5.37 4.58 28.77
C ASP A 63 4.03 4.00 28.32
N GLY A 64 3.60 4.35 27.10
CA GLY A 64 2.33 3.92 26.54
C GLY A 64 2.30 2.41 26.26
N ASP A 65 1.12 1.81 26.40
CA ASP A 65 0.94 0.37 26.19
C ASP A 65 1.31 -0.09 24.77
N ILE A 66 1.03 0.73 23.74
CA ILE A 66 1.37 0.43 22.34
C ILE A 66 2.89 0.53 22.12
N ARG A 67 3.56 1.48 22.79
CA ARG A 67 5.03 1.59 22.79
C ARG A 67 5.68 0.38 23.42
N ALA A 68 5.17 -0.06 24.57
CA ALA A 68 5.64 -1.29 25.21
C ALA A 68 5.48 -2.52 24.30
N TYR A 69 4.35 -2.63 23.58
CA TYR A 69 4.15 -3.70 22.61
C TYR A 69 5.16 -3.64 21.44
N LEU A 70 5.35 -2.44 20.86
CA LEU A 70 6.31 -2.20 19.78
C LEU A 70 7.71 -2.72 20.15
N GLU A 71 8.22 -2.26 21.28
CA GLU A 71 9.59 -2.54 21.69
C GLU A 71 9.79 -4.02 22.05
N THR A 72 8.82 -4.60 22.75
CA THR A 72 8.83 -6.02 23.10
C THR A 72 8.56 -6.95 21.90
N SER A 73 8.09 -6.41 20.77
CA SER A 73 7.93 -7.17 19.52
C SER A 73 9.20 -7.23 18.66
N GLY A 74 10.24 -6.47 19.00
CA GLY A 74 11.53 -6.47 18.30
C GLY A 74 11.80 -5.23 17.47
N VAL A 75 11.27 -4.08 17.87
CA VAL A 75 11.58 -2.77 17.26
C VAL A 75 12.32 -1.89 18.27
N GLY A 76 13.46 -1.34 17.88
CA GLY A 76 14.19 -0.35 18.68
C GLY A 76 14.97 -0.89 19.88
N LEU A 77 14.58 -2.03 20.47
CA LEU A 77 15.30 -2.69 21.56
C LEU A 77 16.01 -3.97 21.11
N PRO A 78 17.22 -4.26 21.65
CA PRO A 78 17.94 -5.49 21.37
C PRO A 78 17.26 -6.70 22.02
N GLY A 79 17.39 -7.86 21.40
CA GLY A 79 16.93 -9.14 21.98
C GLY A 79 16.29 -10.06 20.94
N ALA A 80 16.88 -11.25 20.78
CA ALA A 80 16.36 -12.27 19.88
C ALA A 80 15.05 -12.89 20.41
N THR A 81 14.88 -13.01 21.73
CA THR A 81 13.71 -13.62 22.36
C THR A 81 12.85 -12.57 23.07
N LEU A 82 11.59 -12.89 23.34
CA LEU A 82 10.71 -12.03 24.13
C LEU A 82 11.30 -11.71 25.51
N ASN A 83 11.87 -12.70 26.22
CA ASN A 83 12.45 -12.47 27.55
C ASN A 83 13.62 -11.46 27.49
N LYS A 84 14.53 -11.62 26.52
CA LYS A 84 15.63 -10.65 26.34
C LYS A 84 15.13 -9.24 25.99
N ARG A 85 14.05 -9.14 25.22
CA ARG A 85 13.43 -7.84 24.91
C ARG A 85 12.71 -7.25 26.13
N LEU A 86 12.13 -8.08 27.01
CA LEU A 86 11.53 -7.62 28.26
C LEU A 86 12.59 -7.14 29.26
N GLU A 87 13.73 -7.82 29.35
CA GLU A 87 14.91 -7.37 30.12
C GLU A 87 15.41 -6.01 29.61
N ALA A 88 15.55 -5.87 28.28
CA ALA A 88 15.96 -4.60 27.67
C ALA A 88 14.94 -3.48 27.89
N TYR A 89 13.64 -3.79 27.81
CA TYR A 89 12.56 -2.85 28.10
C TYR A 89 12.56 -2.42 29.58
N ALA A 90 12.69 -3.38 30.49
CA ALA A 90 12.78 -3.16 31.93
C ALA A 90 13.94 -2.21 32.27
N LEU A 91 15.11 -2.43 31.66
CA LEU A 91 16.28 -1.59 31.83
C LEU A 91 16.05 -0.17 31.28
N ALA A 92 15.49 -0.04 30.07
CA ALA A 92 15.29 1.24 29.40
C ALA A 92 14.21 2.11 30.09
N HIS A 93 13.18 1.48 30.66
CA HIS A 93 12.04 2.18 31.28
C HIS A 93 12.05 2.16 32.81
N HIS A 94 13.10 1.61 33.44
CA HIS A 94 13.24 1.49 34.89
C HIS A 94 12.03 0.81 35.57
N VAL A 95 11.56 -0.29 34.97
CA VAL A 95 10.44 -1.09 35.49
C VAL A 95 10.82 -2.57 35.56
N GLU A 96 10.06 -3.36 36.30
CA GLU A 96 10.18 -4.82 36.24
C GLU A 96 9.69 -5.38 34.90
N GLU A 97 10.28 -6.49 34.45
CA GLU A 97 9.88 -7.21 33.23
C GLU A 97 8.38 -7.53 33.22
N ARG A 98 7.82 -7.90 34.38
CA ARG A 98 6.39 -8.18 34.55
C ARG A 98 5.51 -6.97 34.21
N THR A 99 5.98 -5.75 34.53
CA THR A 99 5.30 -4.52 34.17
C THR A 99 5.36 -4.28 32.66
N GLY A 100 6.52 -4.50 32.03
CA GLY A 100 6.68 -4.44 30.58
C GLY A 100 5.75 -5.42 29.85
N LEU A 101 5.67 -6.67 30.33
CA LEU A 101 4.79 -7.68 29.76
C LEU A 101 3.31 -7.27 29.88
N ARG A 102 2.89 -6.77 31.05
CA ARG A 102 1.50 -6.30 31.26
C ARG A 102 1.14 -5.12 30.36
N ARG A 103 2.04 -4.13 30.21
CA ARG A 103 1.84 -2.99 29.31
C ARG A 103 1.75 -3.45 27.85
N SER A 104 2.66 -4.34 27.45
CA SER A 104 2.67 -4.95 26.12
C SER A 104 1.39 -5.76 25.83
N ASP A 105 0.88 -6.54 26.79
CA ASP A 105 -0.39 -7.26 26.64
C ASP A 105 -1.57 -6.32 26.44
N ARG A 106 -1.64 -5.22 27.21
CA ARG A 106 -2.64 -4.17 27.01
C ARG A 106 -2.47 -3.47 25.65
N GLY A 107 -1.23 -3.33 25.18
CA GLY A 107 -0.91 -2.79 23.86
C GLY A 107 -1.48 -3.67 22.75
N ALA A 108 -1.31 -4.99 22.84
CA ALA A 108 -1.91 -5.95 21.92
C ALA A 108 -3.45 -5.89 21.93
N ASP A 109 -4.08 -5.77 23.10
CA ASP A 109 -5.53 -5.59 23.23
C ASP A 109 -6.02 -4.29 22.56
N LYS A 110 -5.30 -3.17 22.75
CA LYS A 110 -5.60 -1.88 22.14
C LYS A 110 -5.44 -1.93 20.61
N LEU A 111 -4.34 -2.49 20.11
CA LEU A 111 -4.08 -2.65 18.68
C LEU A 111 -5.11 -3.56 18.01
N ALA A 112 -5.47 -4.69 18.63
CA ALA A 112 -6.51 -5.56 18.11
C ALA A 112 -7.87 -4.85 18.01
N THR A 113 -8.16 -3.97 18.97
CA THR A 113 -9.36 -3.14 18.94
C THR A 113 -9.30 -2.11 17.82
N LEU A 114 -8.17 -1.41 17.65
CA LEU A 114 -7.94 -0.46 16.57
C LEU A 114 -8.08 -1.13 15.20
N PHE A 115 -7.38 -2.24 14.96
CA PHE A 115 -7.45 -2.97 13.70
C PHE A 115 -8.86 -3.51 13.42
N ARG A 116 -9.61 -3.94 14.44
CA ARG A 116 -11.00 -4.36 14.25
C ARG A 116 -11.93 -3.18 13.97
N ASP A 117 -11.78 -2.07 14.68
CA ASP A 117 -12.57 -0.87 14.47
C ASP A 117 -12.27 -0.25 13.09
N GLU A 118 -11.03 -0.36 12.61
CA GLU A 118 -10.63 -0.02 11.24
C GLU A 118 -11.15 -1.04 10.21
N ALA A 119 -11.29 -2.32 10.57
CA ALA A 119 -11.91 -3.35 9.74
C ALA A 119 -13.38 -3.04 9.41
N LEU A 120 -14.11 -2.35 10.30
CA LEU A 120 -15.47 -1.87 9.99
C LEU A 120 -15.50 -0.82 8.87
N PHE A 121 -14.34 -0.35 8.42
CA PHE A 121 -14.15 0.52 7.26
C PHE A 121 -13.32 -0.16 6.17
N PHE A 122 -13.55 -1.46 5.87
CA PHE A 122 -12.96 -2.11 4.69
C PHE A 122 -13.33 -1.35 3.42
N ARG A 123 -12.47 -0.39 3.07
CA ARG A 123 -12.53 0.37 1.83
C ARG A 123 -11.97 -0.53 0.74
N PRO A 124 -12.57 -0.55 -0.46
CA PRO A 124 -11.96 -1.20 -1.60
C PRO A 124 -10.59 -0.57 -1.88
N TRP A 125 -9.71 -1.28 -2.57
CA TRP A 125 -8.43 -0.71 -3.00
C TRP A 125 -8.45 -0.52 -4.50
N GLY A 126 -8.05 0.66 -4.94
CA GLY A 126 -7.88 1.01 -6.34
C GLY A 126 -6.41 1.23 -6.64
N HIS A 127 -5.87 0.48 -7.59
CA HIS A 127 -4.53 0.71 -8.11
C HIS A 127 -4.67 1.29 -9.50
N LEU A 128 -4.19 2.51 -9.71
CA LEU A 128 -4.08 3.11 -11.03
C LEU A 128 -2.60 3.32 -11.32
N THR A 129 -2.07 2.55 -12.25
CA THR A 129 -0.67 2.66 -12.68
C THR A 129 -0.59 3.01 -14.15
N VAL A 130 0.12 4.09 -14.48
CA VAL A 130 0.33 4.53 -15.86
C VAL A 130 1.76 4.29 -16.30
N TYR A 131 1.93 3.68 -17.47
CA TYR A 131 3.21 3.38 -18.07
C TYR A 131 3.33 4.07 -19.42
N GLN A 132 4.48 4.66 -19.70
CA GLN A 132 4.76 5.30 -20.98
C GLN A 132 5.93 4.60 -21.68
N PHE A 133 5.70 4.19 -22.94
CA PHE A 133 6.64 3.46 -23.79
C PHE A 133 6.74 4.14 -25.16
N GLY A 134 7.70 5.06 -25.32
CA GLY A 134 7.76 5.88 -26.53
C GLY A 134 6.48 6.71 -26.66
N THR A 135 5.82 6.69 -27.82
CA THR A 135 4.54 7.41 -27.96
C THR A 135 3.37 6.73 -27.26
N ARG A 136 3.49 5.49 -26.81
CA ARG A 136 2.35 4.71 -26.28
C ARG A 136 2.19 4.90 -24.79
N VAL A 137 0.93 4.87 -24.34
CA VAL A 137 0.57 4.86 -22.94
C VAL A 137 -0.27 3.62 -22.64
N LEU A 138 0.00 2.99 -21.50
CA LEU A 138 -0.78 1.91 -20.93
C LEU A 138 -1.20 2.34 -19.52
N ALA A 139 -2.48 2.31 -19.21
CA ALA A 139 -2.95 2.45 -17.84
C ALA A 139 -3.53 1.12 -17.35
N SER A 140 -3.12 0.67 -16.17
CA SER A 140 -3.67 -0.50 -15.52
C SER A 140 -4.47 -0.07 -14.30
N ILE A 141 -5.73 -0.50 -14.24
CA ILE A 141 -6.63 -0.29 -13.12
C ILE A 141 -6.89 -1.63 -12.47
N ALA A 142 -6.43 -1.83 -11.24
CA ALA A 142 -6.76 -3.01 -10.45
C ALA A 142 -7.61 -2.63 -9.24
N LEU A 143 -8.67 -3.40 -9.02
CA LEU A 143 -9.61 -3.19 -7.93
C LEU A 143 -9.62 -4.42 -7.03
N HIS A 144 -9.55 -4.18 -5.73
CA HIS A 144 -9.62 -5.21 -4.71
C HIS A 144 -10.79 -4.89 -3.78
N ALA A 145 -11.69 -5.84 -3.58
CA ALA A 145 -12.89 -5.65 -2.78
C ALA A 145 -13.23 -6.91 -1.98
N ASP A 146 -13.90 -6.74 -0.84
CA ASP A 146 -14.37 -7.86 -0.05
C ASP A 146 -15.48 -8.60 -0.82
N PRO A 147 -15.51 -9.94 -0.86
CA PRO A 147 -16.49 -10.69 -1.65
C PRO A 147 -17.95 -10.42 -1.28
N ALA A 148 -18.21 -9.98 -0.05
CA ALA A 148 -19.55 -9.64 0.42
C ALA A 148 -19.92 -8.16 0.16
N SER A 149 -19.02 -7.37 -0.41
CA SER A 149 -19.30 -5.97 -0.74
C SER A 149 -20.14 -5.85 -2.00
N GLU A 150 -21.14 -4.97 -1.95
CA GLU A 150 -21.81 -4.51 -3.17
C GLU A 150 -20.83 -3.67 -4.00
N TYR A 151 -20.78 -3.90 -5.30
CA TYR A 151 -19.85 -3.24 -6.21
C TYR A 151 -20.56 -2.69 -7.44
N ARG A 152 -20.12 -1.51 -7.88
CA ARG A 152 -20.44 -0.93 -9.19
C ARG A 152 -19.13 -0.57 -9.88
N SER A 153 -19.05 -0.87 -11.17
CA SER A 153 -17.87 -0.54 -11.97
C SER A 153 -17.61 0.97 -11.96
N PRO A 154 -16.34 1.39 -11.77
CA PRO A 154 -15.99 2.78 -11.96
C PRO A 154 -16.14 3.13 -13.44
N VAL A 155 -16.40 4.41 -13.71
CA VAL A 155 -16.33 4.93 -15.06
C VAL A 155 -14.95 5.51 -15.30
N VAL A 156 -14.45 5.30 -16.50
CA VAL A 156 -13.10 5.68 -16.89
C VAL A 156 -13.18 6.58 -18.11
N TRP A 157 -12.50 7.72 -18.04
CA TRP A 157 -12.31 8.61 -19.18
C TRP A 157 -10.85 8.64 -19.55
N VAL A 158 -10.55 8.64 -20.83
CA VAL A 158 -9.22 8.90 -21.36
C VAL A 158 -9.28 10.06 -22.32
N ASN A 159 -8.41 11.05 -22.12
CA ASN A 159 -8.39 12.30 -22.89
C ASN A 159 -9.79 12.93 -23.00
N ASP A 160 -10.49 12.99 -21.86
CA ASP A 160 -11.84 13.56 -21.72
C ASP A 160 -12.94 12.81 -22.52
N GLN A 161 -12.67 11.57 -22.99
CA GLN A 161 -13.65 10.67 -23.61
C GLN A 161 -13.92 9.44 -22.72
N GLU A 162 -15.19 9.12 -22.49
CA GLU A 162 -15.60 7.95 -21.71
C GLU A 162 -15.23 6.67 -22.46
N ILE A 163 -14.68 5.68 -21.74
CA ILE A 163 -14.51 4.33 -22.26
C ILE A 163 -15.79 3.56 -21.98
N GLU A 164 -16.53 3.31 -23.06
CA GLU A 164 -17.73 2.47 -23.01
C GLU A 164 -17.37 1.00 -22.76
N ASP A 165 -18.31 0.25 -22.18
CA ASP A 165 -18.24 -1.21 -21.97
C ASP A 165 -17.05 -1.73 -21.15
N LEU A 166 -16.44 -0.90 -20.31
CA LEU A 166 -15.37 -1.33 -19.41
C LEU A 166 -15.91 -2.20 -18.26
N ALA A 167 -15.78 -3.52 -18.39
CA ALA A 167 -16.29 -4.48 -17.41
C ALA A 167 -15.20 -5.01 -16.48
N PHE A 168 -15.26 -4.68 -15.18
CA PHE A 168 -14.34 -5.22 -14.18
C PHE A 168 -14.80 -6.60 -13.71
N GLN A 169 -14.20 -7.66 -14.26
CA GLN A 169 -14.49 -9.04 -13.88
C GLN A 169 -13.65 -9.43 -12.66
N PHE A 170 -14.34 -9.73 -11.56
CA PHE A 170 -13.70 -10.16 -10.33
C PHE A 170 -13.34 -11.63 -10.37
N SER A 171 -12.13 -11.96 -9.92
CA SER A 171 -11.67 -13.32 -9.70
C SER A 171 -12.44 -14.00 -8.57
N THR A 172 -12.24 -15.30 -8.42
CA THR A 172 -12.57 -15.98 -7.16
C THR A 172 -11.79 -15.35 -5.99
N PRO A 173 -12.34 -15.40 -4.76
CA PRO A 173 -11.62 -14.96 -3.57
C PRO A 173 -10.25 -15.64 -3.48
N SER A 174 -9.22 -14.85 -3.21
CA SER A 174 -7.88 -15.40 -3.01
C SER A 174 -7.83 -16.24 -1.74
N GLU A 175 -7.22 -17.43 -1.79
CA GLU A 175 -7.01 -18.28 -0.61
C GLU A 175 -6.13 -17.60 0.46
N HIS A 176 -5.25 -16.69 0.05
CA HIS A 176 -4.36 -15.98 0.97
C HIS A 176 -4.99 -14.72 1.56
N THR A 177 -5.82 -14.01 0.78
CA THR A 177 -6.29 -12.67 1.15
C THR A 177 -7.77 -12.63 1.48
N GLY A 178 -8.56 -13.57 0.96
CA GLY A 178 -10.03 -13.54 0.98
C GLY A 178 -10.66 -12.51 0.06
N TYR A 179 -9.89 -11.61 -0.56
CA TYR A 179 -10.41 -10.57 -1.45
C TYR A 179 -10.66 -11.10 -2.86
N VAL A 180 -11.64 -10.50 -3.52
CA VAL A 180 -11.79 -10.61 -4.98
C VAL A 180 -11.00 -9.50 -5.66
N ARG A 181 -10.43 -9.81 -6.83
CA ARG A 181 -9.64 -8.86 -7.62
C ARG A 181 -10.15 -8.76 -9.05
N ALA A 182 -10.30 -7.55 -9.55
CA ALA A 182 -10.53 -7.27 -10.97
C ALA A 182 -9.38 -6.42 -11.52
N VAL A 183 -9.02 -6.63 -12.78
CA VAL A 183 -7.99 -5.83 -13.48
C VAL A 183 -8.50 -5.45 -14.84
N GLN A 184 -8.30 -4.19 -15.19
CA GLN A 184 -8.47 -3.70 -16.55
C GLN A 184 -7.23 -2.97 -17.03
N ASN A 185 -6.84 -3.28 -18.26
CA ASN A 185 -5.73 -2.64 -18.93
C ASN A 185 -6.29 -1.77 -20.04
N ILE A 186 -6.04 -0.48 -19.94
CA ILE A 186 -6.45 0.55 -20.88
C ILE A 186 -5.26 0.84 -21.79
N ASP A 187 -5.30 0.33 -23.00
CA ASP A 187 -4.22 0.41 -23.98
C ASP A 187 -4.67 1.11 -25.27
N GLY A 188 -3.80 1.11 -26.30
CA GLY A 188 -4.12 1.74 -27.60
C GLY A 188 -3.93 3.26 -27.67
N TYR A 189 -3.72 3.94 -26.54
CA TYR A 189 -3.56 5.39 -26.49
C TYR A 189 -2.12 5.84 -26.78
N ARG A 190 -2.01 7.07 -27.31
CA ARG A 190 -0.74 7.72 -27.62
C ARG A 190 -0.66 9.09 -26.96
N LEU A 191 0.56 9.50 -26.63
CA LEU A 191 0.86 10.86 -26.20
C LEU A 191 0.62 11.84 -27.35
N ASP A 192 -0.14 12.88 -27.08
CA ASP A 192 -0.26 14.05 -27.95
C ASP A 192 0.83 15.07 -27.59
N ALA A 193 1.87 15.17 -28.41
CA ALA A 193 3.02 16.04 -28.13
C ALA A 193 2.66 17.54 -28.17
N ASP A 194 1.62 17.89 -28.93
CA ASP A 194 1.18 19.27 -29.14
C ASP A 194 0.08 19.68 -28.14
N GLY A 195 -0.53 18.70 -27.47
CA GLY A 195 -1.52 18.92 -26.43
C GLY A 195 -0.95 19.58 -25.16
N GLU A 196 -1.77 20.40 -24.50
CA GLU A 196 -1.45 20.94 -23.16
C GLU A 196 -1.26 19.80 -22.15
N ARG A 197 -2.10 18.77 -22.25
CA ARG A 197 -2.02 17.51 -21.53
C ARG A 197 -1.74 16.42 -22.56
N LEU A 198 -0.58 15.79 -22.52
CA LEU A 198 -0.20 14.78 -23.52
C LEU A 198 -1.05 13.51 -23.39
N PHE A 199 -1.49 13.20 -22.17
CA PHE A 199 -2.40 12.11 -21.88
C PHE A 199 -3.11 12.40 -20.55
N LYS A 200 -4.38 12.03 -20.44
CA LYS A 200 -5.14 12.10 -19.20
C LYS A 200 -5.99 10.85 -19.06
N ILE A 201 -6.03 10.29 -17.85
CA ILE A 201 -6.99 9.27 -17.46
C ILE A 201 -7.67 9.68 -16.16
N ASP A 202 -9.00 9.60 -16.14
CA ASP A 202 -9.83 9.82 -14.97
C ASP A 202 -10.57 8.53 -14.63
N VAL A 203 -10.65 8.21 -13.35
CA VAL A 203 -11.40 7.07 -12.83
C VAL A 203 -12.37 7.59 -11.77
N GLU A 204 -13.67 7.56 -12.09
CA GLU A 204 -14.76 7.93 -11.17
C GLU A 204 -15.24 6.69 -10.41
N TRP A 205 -15.10 6.75 -9.09
CA TRP A 205 -15.62 5.74 -8.21
C TRP A 205 -17.10 6.00 -7.84
N ARG A 206 -18.01 5.10 -8.25
CA ARG A 206 -19.46 5.30 -8.12
C ARG A 206 -20.10 4.71 -6.86
N MET A 207 -19.30 4.36 -5.84
CA MET A 207 -19.81 3.83 -4.57
C MET A 207 -19.62 4.83 -3.42
N ALA A 208 -20.48 4.72 -2.41
CA ALA A 208 -20.45 5.59 -1.23
C ALA A 208 -19.16 5.41 -0.39
N VAL A 209 -18.63 4.19 -0.36
CA VAL A 209 -17.37 3.87 0.33
C VAL A 209 -16.21 4.10 -0.64
N TRP A 210 -15.38 5.12 -0.38
CA TRP A 210 -14.24 5.43 -1.24
C TRP A 210 -13.16 4.38 -1.13
N PRO A 211 -12.52 4.01 -2.24
CA PRO A 211 -11.39 3.14 -2.18
C PRO A 211 -10.18 3.91 -1.65
N GLN A 212 -9.26 3.17 -1.06
CA GLN A 212 -7.91 3.66 -0.88
C GLN A 212 -7.17 3.52 -2.22
N TRP A 213 -6.68 4.65 -2.74
CA TRP A 213 -5.98 4.67 -4.02
C TRP A 213 -4.48 4.52 -3.84
N VAL A 214 -3.89 3.57 -4.57
CA VAL A 214 -2.45 3.44 -4.78
C VAL A 214 -2.15 3.88 -6.20
N LEU A 215 -1.35 4.92 -6.34
CA LEU A 215 -1.15 5.60 -7.62
C LEU A 215 0.31 5.60 -7.98
N ALA A 216 0.59 5.21 -9.21
CA ALA A 216 1.95 5.13 -9.70
C ALA A 216 2.02 5.54 -11.18
N ALA A 217 3.18 6.06 -11.56
CA ALA A 217 3.50 6.29 -12.95
C ALA A 217 4.94 5.88 -13.21
N GLN A 218 5.18 5.26 -14.36
CA GLN A 218 6.50 4.91 -14.84
C GLN A 218 6.67 5.48 -16.25
N LEU A 219 7.46 6.54 -16.35
CA LEU A 219 7.71 7.26 -17.59
C LEU A 219 9.13 6.97 -18.07
N ALA A 220 9.26 6.51 -19.31
CA ALA A 220 10.56 6.27 -19.94
C ALA A 220 11.24 7.57 -20.39
N ASP A 221 10.45 8.57 -20.76
CA ASP A 221 10.96 9.85 -21.23
C ASP A 221 11.17 10.82 -20.05
N PRO A 222 12.41 11.23 -19.76
CA PRO A 222 12.72 12.09 -18.62
C PRO A 222 12.18 13.52 -18.78
N ARG A 223 11.68 13.88 -19.96
CA ARG A 223 11.03 15.17 -20.22
C ARG A 223 9.58 15.20 -19.73
N LEU A 224 9.01 14.05 -19.39
CA LEU A 224 7.61 13.93 -19.00
C LEU A 224 7.46 13.94 -17.48
N VAL A 225 6.35 14.51 -17.02
CA VAL A 225 5.93 14.47 -15.62
C VAL A 225 4.51 13.95 -15.56
N ALA A 226 4.26 13.04 -14.61
CA ALA A 226 2.92 12.62 -14.25
C ALA A 226 2.43 13.45 -13.06
N LYS A 227 1.35 14.19 -13.26
CA LYS A 227 0.55 14.75 -12.16
C LYS A 227 -0.49 13.72 -11.78
N ILE A 228 -0.49 13.33 -10.51
CA ILE A 228 -1.41 12.33 -9.96
C ILE A 228 -2.20 13.00 -8.84
N GLN A 229 -3.53 12.93 -8.88
CA GLN A 229 -4.38 13.52 -7.86
C GLN A 229 -5.66 12.72 -7.62
N THR A 230 -6.05 12.62 -6.34
CA THR A 230 -7.39 12.17 -5.93
C THR A 230 -8.23 13.40 -5.60
N GLN A 231 -9.33 13.58 -6.29
CA GLN A 231 -10.24 14.70 -6.10
C GLN A 231 -11.34 14.35 -5.08
N ARG A 232 -11.97 15.39 -4.51
CA ARG A 232 -13.05 15.20 -3.52
C ARG A 232 -14.39 14.74 -4.13
N ASN A 233 -14.51 14.76 -5.45
CA ASN A 233 -15.67 14.35 -6.23
C ASN A 233 -15.59 12.88 -6.69
N PHE A 234 -14.97 12.00 -5.90
CA PHE A 234 -14.85 10.57 -6.20
C PHE A 234 -13.99 10.22 -7.44
N MET A 235 -13.27 11.21 -7.99
CA MET A 235 -12.45 11.05 -9.18
C MET A 235 -10.97 10.91 -8.81
N THR A 236 -10.29 9.99 -9.48
CA THR A 236 -8.83 9.88 -9.43
C THR A 236 -8.27 10.09 -10.81
N GLU A 237 -7.32 11.02 -10.93
CA GLU A 237 -6.78 11.49 -12.20
C GLU A 237 -5.28 11.24 -12.25
N VAL A 238 -4.82 10.78 -13.41
CA VAL A 238 -3.42 10.83 -13.81
C VAL A 238 -3.31 11.59 -15.13
N THR A 239 -2.51 12.65 -15.12
CA THR A 239 -2.22 13.46 -16.30
C THR A 239 -0.72 13.41 -16.59
N ILE A 240 -0.34 13.15 -17.83
CA ILE A 240 1.04 13.27 -18.32
C ILE A 240 1.18 14.61 -19.03
N THR A 241 2.12 15.43 -18.56
CA THR A 241 2.49 16.69 -19.22
C THR A 241 3.98 16.73 -19.53
N TRP A 242 4.38 17.72 -20.33
CA TRP A 242 5.77 18.13 -20.38
C TRP A 242 6.19 18.62 -18.98
N GLY A 243 7.33 18.16 -18.49
CA GLY A 243 7.91 18.60 -17.22
C GLY A 243 8.59 19.96 -17.34
N ALA A 244 8.98 20.57 -16.22
CA ALA A 244 9.85 21.73 -16.24
C ALA A 244 11.30 21.28 -16.57
N TRP A 245 11.87 21.76 -17.67
CA TRP A 245 13.26 21.43 -18.03
C TRP A 245 14.23 22.39 -17.34
N PRO A 246 15.24 21.91 -16.61
CA PRO A 246 16.16 22.78 -15.87
C PRO A 246 16.92 23.79 -16.73
N ALA A 247 17.05 23.53 -18.03
CA ALA A 247 17.79 24.39 -18.97
C ALA A 247 16.89 25.32 -19.81
N GLY A 248 15.61 25.53 -19.44
CA GLY A 248 14.69 26.45 -20.12
C GLY A 248 13.53 25.73 -20.81
N GLU A 249 13.33 25.96 -22.11
CA GLU A 249 12.27 25.28 -22.86
C GLU A 249 12.52 23.77 -22.92
N VAL A 250 11.46 22.99 -22.74
CA VAL A 250 11.52 21.54 -22.87
C VAL A 250 11.88 21.21 -24.31
N PRO A 251 12.99 20.50 -24.56
CA PRO A 251 13.34 20.12 -25.92
C PRO A 251 12.30 19.14 -26.44
N ARG A 252 11.34 19.64 -27.25
CA ARG A 252 10.27 18.83 -27.86
C ARG A 252 10.75 17.98 -29.04
N SER A 253 12.01 18.14 -29.46
CA SER A 253 12.67 17.38 -30.53
C SER A 253 13.77 16.50 -29.91
N PRO A 254 13.49 15.21 -29.61
CA PRO A 254 13.12 14.17 -30.57
C PRO A 254 11.90 13.31 -30.15
N SER A 255 11.61 12.23 -30.89
CA SER A 255 10.62 11.20 -30.56
C SER A 255 10.68 10.77 -29.09
N PHE A 256 9.52 10.50 -28.48
CA PHE A 256 9.47 10.05 -27.08
C PHE A 256 10.39 8.87 -26.82
N ALA A 257 11.16 8.94 -25.74
CA ALA A 257 11.97 7.82 -25.31
C ALA A 257 11.09 6.67 -24.82
N GLY A 258 11.55 5.43 -25.03
CA GLY A 258 10.91 4.23 -24.52
C GLY A 258 11.87 3.44 -23.64
N PHE A 259 11.34 2.54 -22.83
CA PHE A 259 12.18 1.63 -22.07
C PHE A 259 13.03 0.75 -23.02
N PRO A 260 14.24 0.35 -22.60
CA PRO A 260 15.08 -0.54 -23.39
C PRO A 260 14.33 -1.82 -23.74
N ARG A 261 14.40 -2.25 -25.01
CA ARG A 261 13.83 -3.54 -25.45
C ARG A 261 14.52 -4.75 -24.79
N ARG A 262 15.72 -4.55 -24.24
CA ARG A 262 16.47 -5.50 -23.41
C ARG A 262 17.12 -4.72 -22.27
N TRP A 263 17.01 -5.23 -21.05
CA TRP A 263 17.85 -4.78 -19.94
C TRP A 263 19.31 -5.05 -20.30
N PRO A 264 20.28 -4.17 -20.01
CA PRO A 264 21.68 -4.51 -20.18
C PRO A 264 21.98 -5.69 -19.24
N SER A 265 22.13 -6.89 -19.80
CA SER A 265 22.82 -7.98 -19.11
C SER A 265 24.21 -7.45 -18.79
N GLY A 266 24.55 -7.36 -17.51
CA GLY A 266 25.72 -6.64 -17.03
C GLY A 266 27.03 -7.16 -17.59
N GLU A 267 27.46 -6.59 -18.71
CA GLU A 267 28.83 -6.65 -19.22
C GLU A 267 29.19 -5.28 -19.78
N ALA A 268 29.51 -4.34 -18.88
CA ALA A 268 30.29 -3.14 -19.17
C ALA A 268 30.71 -2.46 -17.86
N VAL A 269 31.43 -3.18 -17.00
CA VAL A 269 32.43 -2.56 -16.11
C VAL A 269 33.76 -3.27 -16.38
N ALA A 270 34.30 -3.01 -17.57
CA ALA A 270 35.71 -3.20 -17.84
C ALA A 270 36.12 -2.14 -18.86
N GLN A 271 37.02 -1.27 -18.41
CA GLN A 271 37.90 -0.39 -19.20
C GLN A 271 37.29 0.94 -19.71
N ALA A 272 37.47 1.99 -18.90
CA ALA A 272 38.44 3.05 -19.18
C ALA A 272 38.73 3.83 -17.89
#